data_AF-A0A0C2M0W1-F1
#
_entry.id   AF-A0A0C2M0W1-F1
#
_cell.length_a   1.000
_cell.length_b   1.000
_cell.length_c   1.000
_cell.angle_alpha   90.00
_cell.angle_beta   90.00
_cell.angle_gamma   90.00
#
_symmetry.space_group_name_H-M   'P 1'
#
loop_
_entity.id
_entity.type
_entity.pdbx_description
1 polymer ?
#
loop_
_entity_poly.entity_id
_entity_poly.type
_entity_poly.pdbx_seq_one_letter_code
_entity_poly.pdbx_strand_id
1 'polypeptide(L)'
;MAKHFGIQLNHKTTYNSKSNDLIERFHRQLNALLRAKIKCYDCLDALPWIILKLRSVPKEYLRLSSAEQVYGLTQTLPGESVEPSTEDICHNTFIKNLREKIGSLVPKTMCNHGNHKFNIPSQDLFNAE
;
A
#
# COMPACT_ATOMS: atom_id res chain seq x y z
N MET A 1 -29.66 -16.09 -7.84
CA MET A 1 -28.31 -15.53 -8.00
C MET A 1 -27.21 -16.53 -7.64
N ALA A 2 -27.04 -16.96 -6.39
CA ALA A 2 -25.93 -17.87 -5.99
C ALA A 2 -25.83 -19.18 -6.81
N LYS A 3 -26.96 -19.85 -7.07
CA LYS A 3 -27.02 -21.07 -7.88
C LYS A 3 -26.52 -20.88 -9.33
N HIS A 4 -26.64 -19.67 -9.87
CA HIS A 4 -26.20 -19.34 -11.23
C HIS A 4 -24.66 -19.27 -11.33
N PHE A 5 -23.99 -18.91 -10.24
CA PHE A 5 -22.53 -18.88 -10.13
C PHE A 5 -21.95 -20.19 -9.57
N GLY A 6 -22.77 -21.25 -9.44
CA GLY A 6 -22.33 -22.51 -8.84
C GLY A 6 -22.04 -22.44 -7.33
N ILE A 7 -22.47 -21.37 -6.65
CA ILE A 7 -22.20 -21.16 -5.23
C ILE A 7 -23.20 -21.95 -4.39
N GLN A 8 -22.68 -22.81 -3.51
CA GLN A 8 -23.47 -23.52 -2.51
C GLN A 8 -23.72 -22.63 -1.29
N LEU A 9 -25.00 -22.38 -0.98
CA LEU A 9 -25.42 -21.64 0.19
C LEU A 9 -25.56 -22.59 1.38
N ASN A 10 -24.66 -22.47 2.35
CA ASN A 10 -24.74 -23.18 3.62
C ASN A 10 -25.46 -22.31 4.65
N HIS A 11 -26.75 -22.60 4.87
CA HIS A 11 -27.52 -21.95 5.94
C HIS A 11 -27.10 -22.51 7.29
N LYS A 12 -26.81 -21.62 8.23
CA LYS A 12 -26.48 -22.03 9.60
C LYS A 12 -27.73 -22.08 10.45
N THR A 13 -27.74 -23.01 11.41
CA THR A 13 -28.80 -23.09 12.41
C THR A 13 -28.84 -21.81 13.23
N THR A 14 -30.04 -21.34 13.54
CA THR A 14 -30.24 -20.21 14.44
C THR A 14 -29.61 -20.51 15.81
N TYR A 15 -29.06 -19.50 16.46
CA TYR A 15 -28.48 -19.58 17.82
C TYR A 15 -27.25 -20.49 18.02
N ASN A 16 -26.52 -20.85 16.95
CA ASN A 16 -25.27 -21.61 17.08
C ASN A 16 -24.01 -20.72 16.92
N SER A 17 -23.55 -20.12 18.02
CA SER A 17 -22.37 -19.24 18.06
C SER A 17 -21.08 -19.93 17.58
N LYS A 18 -20.90 -21.23 17.90
CA LYS A 18 -19.71 -22.00 17.48
C LYS A 18 -19.56 -22.04 15.97
N SER A 19 -20.67 -22.13 15.25
CA SER A 19 -20.65 -22.19 13.78
C SER A 19 -20.17 -20.90 13.14
N ASN A 20 -20.32 -19.75 13.81
CA ASN A 20 -19.93 -18.41 13.33
C ASN A 20 -18.66 -17.86 13.97
N ASP A 21 -18.04 -18.60 14.89
CA ASP A 21 -16.98 -18.07 15.74
C ASP A 21 -15.81 -17.46 14.96
N LEU A 22 -15.38 -18.06 13.85
CA LEU A 22 -14.30 -17.51 13.01
C LEU A 22 -14.67 -16.15 12.38
N ILE A 23 -15.89 -16.01 11.88
CA ILE A 23 -16.39 -14.78 11.27
C ILE A 23 -16.56 -13.71 12.36
N GLU A 24 -17.13 -14.09 13.51
CA GLU A 24 -17.30 -13.18 14.63
C GLU A 24 -15.97 -12.69 15.19
N ARG A 25 -14.95 -13.56 15.31
CA ARG A 25 -13.58 -13.16 15.70
C ARG A 25 -13.00 -12.16 14.72
N PHE A 26 -13.13 -12.41 13.42
CA PHE A 26 -12.70 -11.49 12.39
C PHE A 26 -13.42 -10.13 12.49
N HIS A 27 -14.74 -10.13 12.69
CA HIS A 27 -15.50 -8.90 12.89
C HIS A 27 -15.08 -8.15 14.17
N ARG A 28 -14.78 -8.84 15.27
CA ARG A 28 -14.27 -8.21 16.50
C ARG A 28 -12.94 -7.49 16.25
N GLN A 29 -12.01 -8.14 15.55
CA GLN A 29 -10.71 -7.53 15.21
C GLN A 29 -10.87 -6.33 14.28
N LEU A 30 -11.72 -6.45 13.26
CA LEU A 30 -12.05 -5.35 12.35
C LEU A 30 -12.63 -4.16 13.11
N ASN A 31 -13.63 -4.39 13.95
CA ASN A 31 -14.26 -3.35 14.74
C ASN A 31 -13.30 -2.70 15.75
N ALA A 32 -12.36 -3.46 16.32
CA ALA A 32 -11.33 -2.91 17.21
C ALA A 32 -10.38 -1.96 16.45
N LEU A 33 -9.92 -2.34 15.26
CA LEU A 33 -9.06 -1.49 14.43
C LEU A 33 -9.79 -0.25 13.92
N LEU A 34 -11.06 -0.41 13.53
CA LEU A 34 -11.92 0.72 13.17
C LEU A 34 -12.03 1.68 14.36
N ARG A 35 -12.41 1.20 15.55
CA ARG A 35 -12.50 2.06 16.75
C ARG A 35 -11.18 2.75 17.10
N ALA A 36 -10.04 2.08 16.91
CA ALA A 36 -8.73 2.67 17.14
C ALA A 36 -8.40 3.80 16.14
N LYS A 37 -8.95 3.73 14.92
CA LYS A 37 -8.70 4.70 13.84
C LYS A 37 -9.78 5.78 13.70
N ILE A 38 -11.00 5.55 14.22
CA ILE A 38 -12.16 6.48 14.24
C ILE A 38 -11.96 7.60 15.29
N LYS A 39 -10.83 8.32 15.21
CA LYS A 39 -10.77 9.71 15.68
C LYS A 39 -11.12 10.70 14.56
N CYS A 40 -11.21 10.25 13.31
CA CYS A 40 -11.51 11.07 12.15
C CYS A 40 -12.70 10.50 11.36
N TYR A 41 -13.43 11.38 10.68
CA TYR A 41 -14.60 11.08 9.84
C TYR A 41 -14.27 10.21 8.60
N ASP A 42 -12.99 9.89 8.36
CA ASP A 42 -12.49 9.22 7.15
C ASP A 42 -12.41 7.69 7.28
N CYS A 43 -13.39 7.09 7.98
CA CYS A 43 -13.44 5.65 8.24
C CYS A 43 -13.34 4.81 6.94
N LEU A 44 -13.91 5.31 5.83
CA LEU A 44 -13.85 4.65 4.53
C LEU A 44 -12.46 4.69 3.91
N ASP A 45 -11.75 5.82 4.00
CA ASP A 45 -10.37 5.95 3.48
C ASP A 45 -9.39 5.11 4.31
N ALA A 46 -9.72 4.91 5.58
CA ALA A 46 -8.98 4.05 6.49
C ALA A 46 -9.18 2.55 6.22
N LEU A 47 -10.30 2.15 5.60
CA LEU A 47 -10.73 0.76 5.49
C LEU A 47 -9.77 -0.13 4.67
N PRO A 48 -9.25 0.29 3.50
CA PRO A 48 -8.29 -0.50 2.75
C PRO A 48 -7.04 -0.82 3.58
N TRP A 49 -6.54 0.15 4.34
CA TRP A 49 -5.38 -0.02 5.23
C TRP A 49 -5.67 -0.96 6.39
N ILE A 50 -6.87 -0.91 6.96
CA ILE A 50 -7.29 -1.80 8.04
C ILE A 50 -7.38 -3.25 7.55
N ILE A 51 -8.00 -3.46 6.38
CA ILE A 51 -8.12 -4.78 5.77
C ILE A 51 -6.75 -5.34 5.41
N LEU A 52 -5.87 -4.49 4.86
CA LEU A 52 -4.48 -4.86 4.57
C LEU A 52 -3.78 -5.35 5.84
N LYS A 53 -3.84 -4.57 6.93
CA LYS A 53 -3.22 -4.93 8.19
C LYS A 53 -3.78 -6.24 8.78
N LEU A 54 -5.09 -6.47 8.69
CA LEU A 54 -5.70 -7.74 9.13
C LEU A 54 -5.23 -8.96 8.33
N ARG A 55 -4.87 -8.77 7.05
CA ARG A 55 -4.42 -9.88 6.18
C ARG A 55 -2.94 -10.22 6.38
N SER A 56 -2.12 -9.22 6.69
CA SER A 56 -0.67 -9.37 6.81
C SER A 56 -0.21 -9.77 8.22
N VAL A 57 -1.04 -9.58 9.26
CA VAL A 57 -0.68 -10.01 10.62
C VAL A 57 -0.65 -11.54 10.71
N PRO A 58 0.48 -12.14 11.16
CA PRO A 58 0.58 -13.58 11.36
C PRO A 58 -0.33 -14.03 12.49
N LYS A 59 -1.02 -15.14 12.28
CA LYS A 59 -1.87 -15.74 13.32
C LYS A 59 -1.03 -16.61 14.24
N GLU A 60 -1.10 -16.39 15.55
CA GLU A 60 -0.28 -17.08 16.56
C GLU A 60 -0.29 -18.61 16.45
N TYR A 61 -1.44 -19.20 16.14
CA TYR A 61 -1.61 -20.65 16.04
C TYR A 61 -1.06 -21.26 14.74
N LEU A 62 -0.96 -20.47 13.67
CA LEU A 62 -0.45 -20.92 12.36
C LEU A 62 0.98 -20.45 12.07
N ARG A 63 1.45 -19.44 12.82
CA ARG A 63 2.67 -18.66 12.53
C ARG A 63 2.73 -18.10 11.10
N LEU A 64 1.58 -18.00 10.45
CA LEU A 64 1.41 -17.52 9.08
C LEU A 64 0.28 -16.49 9.04
N SER A 65 0.44 -15.50 8.18
CA SER A 65 -0.59 -14.50 7.87
C SER A 65 -1.60 -15.04 6.86
N SER A 66 -2.77 -14.40 6.79
CA SER A 66 -3.80 -14.84 5.82
C SER A 66 -3.36 -14.55 4.38
N ALA A 67 -2.58 -13.49 4.17
CA ALA A 67 -1.99 -13.18 2.87
C ALA A 67 -0.98 -14.25 2.44
N GLU A 68 -0.10 -14.69 3.34
CA GLU A 68 0.85 -15.78 3.08
C GLU A 68 0.15 -17.09 2.74
N GLN A 69 -0.95 -17.41 3.42
CA GLN A 69 -1.72 -18.63 3.11
C GLN A 69 -2.37 -18.62 1.73
N VAL A 70 -2.73 -17.45 1.21
CA VAL A 70 -3.39 -17.31 -0.10
C VAL A 70 -2.36 -17.20 -1.22
N TYR A 71 -1.29 -16.44 -1.01
CA TYR A 71 -0.31 -16.13 -2.05
C TYR A 71 0.97 -16.96 -1.98
N GLY A 72 1.19 -17.70 -0.88
CA GLY A 72 2.39 -18.53 -0.67
C GLY A 72 3.68 -17.72 -0.44
N LEU A 73 3.58 -16.40 -0.25
CA LEU A 73 4.71 -15.49 -0.12
C LEU A 73 4.50 -14.54 1.05
N THR A 74 5.58 -14.21 1.75
CA THR A 74 5.59 -13.21 2.83
C THR A 74 5.30 -11.83 2.24
N GLN A 75 4.21 -11.21 2.73
CA GLN A 75 3.74 -9.94 2.21
C GLN A 75 4.56 -8.79 2.82
N THR A 76 5.38 -8.13 2.00
CA THR A 76 6.08 -6.89 2.40
C THR A 76 5.11 -5.72 2.37
N LEU A 77 4.77 -5.16 3.54
CA LEU A 77 3.93 -3.97 3.58
C LEU A 77 4.72 -2.70 3.19
N PRO A 78 4.08 -1.70 2.56
CA PRO A 78 4.68 -0.39 2.38
C PRO A 78 5.07 0.20 3.74
N GLY A 79 6.37 0.38 3.99
CA GLY A 79 6.91 0.88 5.27
C GLY A 79 7.34 -0.20 6.27
N GLU A 80 7.13 -1.48 5.97
CA GLU A 80 7.82 -2.57 6.66
C GLU A 80 9.23 -2.64 6.08
N SER A 81 10.15 -1.92 6.73
CA SER A 81 11.51 -1.75 6.23
C SER A 81 12.23 -3.08 6.18
N VAL A 82 12.96 -3.27 5.07
CA VAL A 82 14.10 -4.19 4.94
C VAL A 82 14.91 -4.19 6.25
N GLU A 83 15.38 -5.38 6.65
CA GLU A 83 16.17 -5.60 7.85
C GLU A 83 17.07 -4.40 8.17
N PRO A 84 17.09 -3.92 9.44
CA PRO A 84 18.03 -2.88 9.81
C PRO A 84 19.42 -3.41 9.50
N SER A 85 20.07 -2.86 8.48
CA SER A 85 21.47 -3.14 8.23
C SER A 85 22.22 -2.84 9.52
N THR A 86 22.93 -3.83 10.06
CA THR A 86 23.76 -3.70 11.27
C THR A 86 24.93 -2.74 11.08
N GLU A 87 25.11 -2.21 9.88
CA GLU A 87 26.04 -1.15 9.57
C GLU A 87 25.49 0.17 10.12
N ASP A 88 26.14 0.69 11.16
CA ASP A 88 26.01 2.06 11.62
C ASP A 88 26.58 3.01 10.54
N ILE A 89 25.84 3.14 9.44
CA ILE A 89 26.23 4.02 8.35
C ILE A 89 25.98 5.44 8.86
N CYS A 90 27.06 6.11 9.28
CA CYS A 90 27.03 7.52 9.64
C CYS A 90 26.22 8.29 8.61
N HIS A 91 25.08 8.84 9.01
CA HIS A 91 24.10 9.45 8.10
C HIS A 91 24.75 10.48 7.16
N ASN A 92 25.76 11.20 7.64
CA ASN A 92 26.51 12.17 6.85
C ASN A 92 27.36 11.53 5.75
N THR A 93 27.98 10.37 5.98
CA THR A 93 28.77 9.67 4.94
C THR A 93 27.85 9.05 3.89
N PHE A 94 26.70 8.52 4.29
CA PHE A 94 25.67 8.05 3.35
C PHE A 94 25.18 9.17 2.42
N ILE A 95 24.75 10.30 3.01
CA ILE A 95 24.22 11.43 2.23
C ILE A 95 25.31 12.03 1.34
N LYS A 96 26.57 12.08 1.79
CA LYS A 96 27.70 12.53 0.97
C LYS A 96 27.90 11.61 -0.24
N ASN A 97 27.99 10.30 -0.01
CA ASN A 97 28.16 9.31 -1.09
C ASN A 97 26.99 9.32 -2.08
N LEU A 98 25.76 9.53 -1.59
CA LEU A 98 24.57 9.66 -2.42
C LEU A 98 24.64 10.90 -3.30
N ARG A 99 25.00 12.06 -2.73
CA ARG A 99 25.16 13.32 -3.48
C ARG A 99 26.26 13.23 -4.53
N GLU A 100 27.39 12.59 -4.21
CA GLU A 100 28.46 12.35 -5.17
C GLU A 100 27.99 11.47 -6.33
N LYS A 101 27.29 10.36 -6.02
CA LYS A 101 26.72 9.48 -7.05
C LYS A 101 25.71 10.19 -7.93
N ILE A 102 24.75 10.92 -7.34
CA ILE A 102 23.73 11.67 -8.10
C ILE A 102 24.36 12.81 -8.90
N GLY A 103 25.34 13.52 -8.34
CA GLY A 103 26.07 14.58 -9.02
C GLY A 103 26.89 14.09 -10.21
N SER A 104 27.32 12.82 -10.18
CA SER A 104 28.01 12.18 -11.31
C SER A 104 27.07 11.76 -12.45
N LEU A 105 25.74 11.75 -12.21
CA LEU A 105 24.76 11.45 -13.24
C LEU A 105 24.61 12.66 -14.16
N VAL A 106 25.22 12.60 -15.34
CA VAL A 106 24.96 13.58 -16.39
C VAL A 106 23.63 13.24 -17.05
N PRO A 107 22.72 14.21 -17.25
CA PRO A 107 21.49 13.98 -18.00
C PRO A 107 21.82 13.44 -19.39
N LYS A 108 21.38 12.22 -19.67
CA LYS A 108 21.44 11.71 -21.04
C LYS A 108 20.48 12.55 -21.88
N THR A 109 20.99 13.22 -22.91
CA THR A 109 20.17 13.96 -23.87
C THR A 109 19.04 13.05 -24.31
N MET A 110 17.80 13.45 -23.98
CA MET A 110 16.61 12.74 -24.44
C MET A 110 16.66 12.72 -25.97
N CYS A 111 16.53 11.54 -26.58
CA CYS A 111 16.33 11.45 -28.01
C CYS A 111 15.07 12.25 -28.33
N ASN A 112 15.22 13.40 -28.97
CA ASN A 112 14.12 14.26 -29.34
C ASN A 112 13.35 13.60 -30.48
N HIS A 113 12.44 12.68 -30.15
CA HIS A 113 11.56 11.99 -31.11
C HIS A 113 10.35 12.84 -31.50
N GLY A 114 10.49 14.17 -31.50
CA GLY A 114 9.44 15.10 -31.85
C GLY A 114 9.96 16.16 -32.81
N ASN A 115 9.57 16.06 -34.08
CA ASN A 115 9.55 17.21 -34.99
C ASN A 115 8.41 18.15 -34.55
N HIS A 116 8.53 18.76 -33.37
CA HIS A 116 7.60 19.78 -32.92
C HIS A 116 8.25 21.15 -33.11
N LYS A 117 7.86 21.84 -34.19
CA LYS A 117 8.23 23.24 -34.42
C LYS A 117 7.70 24.07 -33.25
N PHE A 118 8.59 24.55 -32.40
CA PHE A 118 8.27 25.56 -31.40
C PHE A 118 8.02 26.88 -32.14
N ASN A 119 6.76 27.29 -32.27
CA ASN A 119 6.42 28.66 -32.63
C ASN A 119 6.48 29.50 -31.36
N ILE A 120 7.60 30.20 -31.17
CA ILE A 120 7.69 31.31 -30.22
C ILE A 120 6.96 32.49 -30.87
N PRO A 121 5.91 33.08 -30.26
CA PRO A 121 5.34 34.32 -30.76
C PRO A 121 6.34 35.47 -30.53
N SER A 122 6.54 36.30 -31.56
CA SER A 122 7.41 37.48 -31.53
C SER A 122 7.06 38.41 -30.37
N GLN A 123 8.09 38.96 -29.71
CA GLN A 123 8.03 39.84 -28.54
C GLN A 123 7.46 41.25 -28.79
N ASP A 124 6.67 41.47 -29.84
CA ASP A 124 6.27 42.82 -30.28
C ASP A 124 4.88 43.26 -29.78
N LEU A 125 4.53 42.96 -28.52
CA LEU A 125 3.26 43.41 -27.91
C LEU A 125 3.39 44.14 -26.58
N PHE A 126 4.58 44.59 -26.22
CA PHE A 126 4.78 45.60 -25.18
C PHE A 126 5.50 46.78 -25.81
N ASN A 127 4.75 47.67 -26.48
CA ASN A 127 5.03 49.10 -26.68
C ASN A 127 3.98 49.69 -27.66
N ALA A 128 2.82 50.07 -27.15
CA ALA A 128 1.98 51.10 -27.76
C ALA A 128 1.09 51.70 -26.66
N GLU A 129 1.45 52.95 -26.31
CA GLU A 129 0.67 54.03 -25.68
C GLU A 129 -0.14 53.76 -24.39
#